data_AF-A0A0D7B1T1-F1
#
_entry.id   AF-A0A0D7B1T1-F1
#
_cell.length_a   1.000
_cell.length_b   1.000
_cell.length_c   1.000
_cell.angle_alpha   90.00
_cell.angle_beta   90.00
_cell.angle_gamma   90.00
#
_symmetry.space_group_name_H-M   'P 1'
#
loop_
_entity.id
_entity.type
_entity.pdbx_description
1 polymer ?
#
loop_
_entity_poly.entity_id
_entity_poly.type
_entity_poly.pdbx_seq_one_letter_code
_entity_poly.pdbx_strand_id
1 'polypeptide(L)' 'MSSSSKRGRKRNDSLPPNRARDVQRAFRARRAAHLKDLEDRVSELERENDHLRAALGLPPANRPPLGKGPTGKDR' A
#
# COMPACT_ATOMS: atom_id res chain seq x y z
N MET A 1 -18.04 -15.68 33.97
CA MET A 1 -16.79 -15.05 34.46
C MET A 1 -15.74 -15.24 33.36
N SER A 2 -15.52 -14.29 32.42
CA SER A 2 -14.57 -13.14 32.47
C SER A 2 -13.21 -13.55 33.08
N SER A 3 -12.01 -13.45 32.47
CA SER A 3 -11.45 -12.58 31.41
C SER A 3 -10.18 -13.26 30.80
N SER A 4 -9.96 -13.24 29.48
CA SER A 4 -9.10 -12.33 28.70
C SER A 4 -7.56 -12.39 28.94
N SER A 5 -6.83 -12.62 27.84
CA SER A 5 -5.40 -12.26 27.58
C SER A 5 -4.32 -13.28 28.02
N LYS A 6 -3.57 -13.92 27.10
CA LYS A 6 -2.42 -13.28 26.44
C LYS A 6 -2.11 -13.90 25.06
N ARG A 7 -2.43 -13.15 23.99
CA ARG A 7 -1.67 -13.23 22.74
C ARG A 7 -0.35 -12.49 22.96
N GLY A 8 0.78 -13.15 22.76
CA GLY A 8 2.07 -12.46 22.61
C GLY A 8 3.26 -13.18 23.22
N ARG A 9 4.22 -13.57 22.37
CA ARG A 9 5.63 -13.56 22.77
C ARG A 9 5.90 -12.13 23.27
N LYS A 10 6.24 -11.97 24.56
CA LYS A 10 6.71 -10.69 25.11
C LYS A 10 7.77 -10.14 24.16
N ARG A 11 7.64 -8.87 23.74
CA ARG A 11 8.77 -8.15 23.13
C ARG A 11 9.90 -8.25 24.14
N ASN A 12 10.95 -8.97 23.76
CA ASN A 12 12.12 -9.02 24.58
C ASN A 12 12.97 -7.83 24.17
N ASP A 13 12.85 -6.73 24.91
CA ASP A 13 13.58 -5.48 24.68
C ASP A 13 15.09 -5.61 24.97
N SER A 14 15.53 -6.79 25.45
CA SER A 14 16.94 -7.17 25.58
C SER A 14 17.52 -7.85 24.33
N LEU A 15 16.73 -8.08 23.28
CA LEU A 15 17.25 -8.67 22.05
C LEU A 15 18.15 -7.65 21.32
N PRO A 16 19.40 -8.00 21.03
CA PRO A 16 20.33 -7.09 20.36
C PRO A 16 19.80 -6.69 18.97
N PRO A 17 20.11 -5.48 18.49
CA PRO A 17 19.70 -5.01 17.17
C PRO A 17 20.06 -6.03 16.09
N ASN A 18 19.04 -6.62 15.46
CA ASN A 18 19.26 -7.56 14.37
C ASN A 18 19.33 -6.76 13.07
N ARG A 19 20.57 -6.47 12.66
CA ARG A 19 20.90 -5.76 11.40
C ARG A 19 20.10 -6.27 10.20
N ALA A 20 19.85 -7.58 10.10
CA ALA A 20 19.07 -8.15 9.01
C ALA A 20 17.58 -7.74 9.07
N ARG A 21 16.99 -7.67 10.27
CA ARG A 21 15.60 -7.20 10.45
C ARG A 21 15.45 -5.72 10.08
N ASP A 22 16.42 -4.89 10.45
CA ASP A 22 16.39 -3.46 10.14
C ASP A 22 16.53 -3.20 8.65
N VAL A 23 17.41 -3.94 7.96
CA VAL A 23 17.51 -3.93 6.50
C VAL A 23 16.18 -4.32 5.85
N GLN A 24 15.53 -5.39 6.32
CA GLN A 24 14.21 -5.78 5.80
C GLN A 24 13.13 -4.75 6.07
N ARG A 25 13.13 -4.12 7.26
CA ARG A 25 12.18 -3.04 7.59
C ARG A 25 12.39 -1.85 6.67
N ALA A 26 13.64 -1.42 6.47
CA ALA A 26 13.98 -0.32 5.57
C ALA A 26 13.59 -0.64 4.12
N PHE A 27 13.83 -1.86 3.65
CA PHE A 27 13.40 -2.30 2.33
C PHE A 27 11.87 -2.28 2.16
N ARG A 28 11.13 -2.82 3.15
CA ARG A 28 9.65 -2.77 3.13
C ARG A 28 9.13 -1.34 3.14
N ALA A 29 9.74 -0.45 3.94
CA ALA A 29 9.36 0.96 3.97
C ALA A 29 9.59 1.66 2.62
N ARG A 30 10.74 1.45 1.97
CA ARG A 30 11.01 1.98 0.63
C ARG A 30 10.05 1.44 -0.42
N ARG A 31 9.76 0.14 -0.38
CA ARG A 31 8.80 -0.48 -1.31
C ARG A 31 7.39 0.08 -1.10
N ALA A 32 6.95 0.26 0.14
CA ALA A 32 5.65 0.85 0.45
C ALA A 32 5.57 2.32 -0.03
N ALA A 33 6.61 3.12 0.18
CA ALA A 33 6.68 4.49 -0.33
C ALA A 33 6.60 4.51 -1.86
N HIS A 34 7.40 3.70 -2.54
CA HIS A 34 7.38 3.63 -4.00
C HIS A 34 6.01 3.18 -4.57
N LEU A 35 5.38 2.19 -3.95
CA LEU A 35 4.03 1.76 -4.34
C LEU A 35 3.02 2.89 -4.18
N LYS A 36 3.06 3.61 -3.06
CA LYS A 36 2.20 4.78 -2.83
C LYS A 36 2.42 5.85 -3.90
N ASP A 37 3.67 6.18 -4.23
CA ASP A 37 3.98 7.18 -5.26
C ASP A 37 3.43 6.78 -6.63
N LEU A 38 3.54 5.50 -7.00
CA LEU A 38 2.95 4.97 -8.24
C LEU A 38 1.42 5.03 -8.21
N GLU A 39 0.79 4.66 -7.09
CA GLU A 39 -0.66 4.72 -6.93
C GLU A 39 -1.20 6.16 -7.03
N ASP A 40 -0.52 7.12 -6.39
CA ASP A 40 -0.87 8.54 -6.45
C ASP A 40 -0.75 9.04 -7.90
N ARG A 41 0.34 8.70 -8.60
CA ARG A 41 0.55 9.11 -9.99
C ARG A 41 -0.48 8.53 -10.95
N VAL A 42 -0.85 7.26 -10.77
CA VAL A 42 -1.93 6.64 -11.57
C VAL A 42 -3.25 7.36 -11.31
N SER A 43 -3.56 7.69 -10.06
CA SER A 43 -4.80 8.41 -9.73
C SER A 43 -4.84 9.80 -10.37
N GLU A 44 -3.73 10.53 -10.43
CA GLU A 44 -3.63 11.81 -11.15
C GLU A 44 -3.90 11.64 -12.64
N LEU A 45 -3.20 10.68 -13.27
CA LEU A 45 -3.33 10.42 -14.69
C LEU A 45 -4.73 9.94 -15.09
N GLU A 46 -5.40 9.17 -14.24
CA GLU A 46 -6.79 8.75 -14.46
C GLU A 46 -7.74 9.95 -14.45
N ARG A 47 -7.60 10.86 -13.47
CA ARG A 47 -8.42 12.09 -13.42
C ARG A 47 -8.18 12.99 -14.63
N GLU A 48 -6.92 13.19 -15.02
CA GLU A 48 -6.58 13.96 -16.22
C GLU A 48 -7.16 13.32 -17.47
N ASN A 49 -7.07 11.99 -17.59
CA ASN A 49 -7.64 11.26 -18.72
C ASN A 49 -9.15 11.42 -18.81
N ASP A 50 -9.86 11.35 -17.69
CA ASP A 50 -11.32 11.53 -17.64
C ASP A 50 -11.72 12.95 -18.06
N HIS A 51 -11.01 13.97 -17.59
CA HIS A 51 -11.24 15.35 -18.03
C HIS A 51 -11.01 15.54 -19.53
N LEU A 52 -9.91 15.01 -20.07
CA LEU A 52 -9.60 15.09 -21.50
C LEU A 52 -10.63 14.35 -22.35
N ARG A 53 -11.07 13.17 -21.91
CA ARG A 53 -12.11 12.41 -22.60
C ARG A 53 -13.43 13.16 -22.62
N ALA A 54 -13.83 13.75 -21.50
CA ALA A 54 -15.04 14.56 -21.42
C ALA A 54 -14.97 15.77 -22.36
N ALA A 55 -13.83 16.48 -22.38
CA ALA A 55 -13.61 17.63 -23.26
C ALA A 55 -13.68 17.26 -24.75
N LEU A 56 -13.26 16.05 -25.11
CA LEU A 56 -13.24 15.54 -26.48
C LEU A 56 -14.49 14.73 -26.88
N GLY A 57 -15.47 14.58 -25.98
CA GLY A 57 -16.65 13.75 -26.22
C GLY A 57 -16.34 12.26 -26.42
N LEU A 58 -15.22 11.78 -25.87
CA LEU A 58 -14.79 10.39 -25.98
C LEU A 58 -15.51 9.51 -24.93
N PRO A 59 -15.74 8.22 -25.23
CA PRO A 59 -16.30 7.31 -24.25
C PRO A 59 -15.35 7.13 -23.04
N PRO A 60 -15.88 6.77 -21.86
CA PRO A 60 -15.07 6.52 -20.66
C PRO A 60 -13.93 5.52 -20.87
N ALA A 61 -12.92 5.58 -20.01
CA ALA A 61 -11.81 4.62 -20.04
C ALA A 61 -12.30 3.20 -19.73
N ASN A 62 -12.15 2.29 -20.68
CA ASN A 62 -12.40 0.87 -20.45
C ASN A 62 -11.17 0.23 -19.80
N ARG A 63 -11.03 0.41 -18.48
CA ARG A 63 -9.97 -0.23 -17.68
C ARG A 63 -10.61 -0.95 -16.49
N PRO A 64 -10.31 -2.25 -16.28
CA PRO A 64 -10.77 -2.95 -15.10
C PRO A 64 -10.09 -2.36 -13.84
N PRO A 65 -10.78 -2.36 -12.69
CA PRO A 65 -10.17 -1.93 -11.44
C PRO A 65 -8.98 -2.82 -11.08
N LEU A 66 -7.95 -2.22 -10.47
CA LEU A 66 -6.84 -2.99 -9.92
C LEU A 66 -7.36 -4.00 -8.88
N GLY A 67 -6.91 -5.25 -8.98
CA GLY A 67 -7.29 -6.31 -8.04
C GLY A 67 -6.81 -6.05 -6.62
N LYS A 68 -7.41 -6.75 -5.65
CA LYS A 68 -7.08 -6.64 -4.22
C LYS A 68 -5.98 -7.63 -3.81
N GLY A 69 -5.04 -7.22 -2.95
CA GLY A 69 -3.96 -8.05 -2.43
C GLY A 69 -2.87 -7.25 -1.70
N PRO A 70 -1.79 -7.89 -1.21
CA PRO A 70 -0.74 -7.20 -0.43
C PRO A 70 0.02 -6.10 -1.21
N THR A 71 -0.27 -5.92 -2.49
CA THR A 71 0.22 -4.85 -3.37
C THR A 71 -0.86 -4.28 -4.29
N GLY A 72 -2.14 -4.39 -3.92
CA GLY A 72 -3.26 -3.82 -4.67
C GLY A 72 -4.37 -3.47 -3.69
N LYS A 73 -4.60 -2.17 -3.48
CA LYS A 73 -5.54 -1.55 -2.53
C LYS A 73 -6.55 -2.51 -1.87
N ASP A 74 -6.21 -2.91 -0.65
CA ASP A 74 -7.07 -2.82 0.53
C ASP A 74 -6.24 -3.08 1.81
N ARG A 75 -6.70 -2.49 2.93
CA ARG A 75 -6.16 -2.64 4.28
C ARG A 75 -6.10 -4.08 4.77
#